data_AF-A0A421BJC4-F1
#
_entry.id   AF-A0A421BJC4-F1
#
_cell.length_a   1.000
_cell.length_b   1.000
_cell.length_c   1.000
_cell.angle_alpha   90.00
_cell.angle_beta   90.00
_cell.angle_gamma   90.00
#
_symmetry.space_group_name_H-M   'P 1'
#
loop_
_entity.id
_entity.type
_entity.pdbx_description
1 polymer ?
#
loop_
_entity_poly.entity_id
_entity_poly.type
_entity_poly.pdbx_seq_one_letter_code
_entity_poly.pdbx_strand_id
1 'polypeptide(L)' 'VGDVDFASASQVAGAITPVPGGVGPMTIACLLANTLTACCRANGLPEPEGLTA' A
#
# COMPACT_ATOMS: atom_id res chain seq x y z
N VAL A 1 14.01 10.37 4.30
CA VAL A 1 13.31 11.66 4.51
C VAL A 1 12.14 11.71 3.55
N GLY A 2 10.97 12.18 4.00
CA GLY A 2 9.74 12.33 3.18
C GLY A 2 9.26 13.78 3.15
N ASP A 3 8.06 14.02 2.65
CA ASP A 3 7.54 15.38 2.38
C ASP A 3 7.07 16.13 3.64
N VAL A 4 6.88 15.42 4.75
CA VAL A 4 6.35 15.95 6.02
C VAL A 4 7.46 15.99 7.06
N ASP A 5 7.50 17.08 7.84
CA ASP A 5 8.27 17.11 9.09
C ASP A 5 7.61 16.20 10.13
N PHE A 6 8.18 15.00 10.27
CA PHE A 6 7.65 13.96 11.13
C PHE A 6 7.58 14.38 12.59
N ALA A 7 8.56 15.17 13.09
CA ALA A 7 8.68 15.48 14.51
C ALA A 7 7.59 16.45 15.00
N SER A 8 7.21 17.42 14.18
CA SER A 8 6.09 18.32 14.48
C SER A 8 4.75 17.64 14.24
N ALA A 9 4.61 16.91 13.12
CA ALA A 9 3.36 16.24 12.76
C ALA A 9 2.96 15.11 13.73
N SER A 10 3.93 14.37 14.29
CA SER A 10 3.65 13.25 15.20
C SER A 10 3.03 13.67 16.54
N GLN A 11 3.09 14.95 16.90
CA GLN A 11 2.48 15.46 18.14
C GLN A 11 0.97 15.70 18.02
N VAL A 12 0.47 15.84 16.79
CA VAL A 12 -0.93 16.21 16.51
C VAL A 12 -1.67 15.08 15.80
N ALA A 13 -0.99 14.31 14.95
CA ALA A 13 -1.61 13.25 14.16
C ALA A 13 -2.06 12.06 15.02
N GLY A 14 -3.29 11.57 14.81
CA GLY A 14 -3.78 10.35 15.47
C GLY A 14 -3.13 9.06 14.95
N ALA A 15 -2.56 9.09 13.75
CA ALA A 15 -1.68 8.08 13.17
C ALA A 15 -0.76 8.73 12.14
N ILE A 16 0.49 8.27 12.03
CA ILE A 16 1.48 8.80 11.08
C ILE A 16 2.29 7.65 10.48
N THR A 17 2.51 7.69 9.16
CA THR A 17 3.33 6.68 8.49
C THR A 17 4.80 7.11 8.50
N PRO A 18 5.74 6.24 8.93
CA PRO A 18 7.15 6.60 9.01
C PRO A 18 7.80 6.63 7.62
N VAL A 19 8.85 7.44 7.49
CA VAL A 19 9.69 7.44 6.28
C VAL A 19 11.16 7.27 6.72
N PRO A 20 11.83 6.15 6.39
CA PRO A 20 11.37 5.05 5.54
C PRO A 20 10.41 4.07 6.24
N GLY A 21 9.77 3.20 5.47
CA GLY A 21 9.00 2.05 5.99
C GLY A 21 7.47 2.18 5.96
N GLY A 22 6.92 3.35 5.62
CA GLY A 22 5.48 3.58 5.52
C GLY A 22 4.91 3.21 4.14
N VAL A 23 4.75 4.21 3.29
CA VAL A 23 4.00 4.09 2.02
C VAL A 23 4.70 3.25 0.95
N GLY A 24 6.04 3.22 0.92
CA GLY A 24 6.81 2.56 -0.14
C GLY A 24 6.49 1.07 -0.32
N PRO A 25 6.55 0.25 0.75
CA PRO A 25 6.17 -1.16 0.67
C PRO A 25 4.71 -1.39 0.22
N MET A 26 3.78 -0.54 0.66
CA MET A 26 2.37 -0.63 0.24
C MET A 26 2.17 -0.30 -1.22
N THR A 27 2.94 0.65 -1.80
CA THR A 27 2.87 0.92 -3.24
C THR A 27 3.22 -0.32 -4.07
N ILE A 28 4.27 -1.05 -3.67
CA ILE A 28 4.67 -2.30 -4.33
C ILE A 28 3.59 -3.37 -4.14
N ALA A 29 3.09 -3.54 -2.93
CA ALA A 29 2.05 -4.53 -2.62
C ALA A 29 0.77 -4.29 -3.44
N CYS A 30 0.28 -3.04 -3.50
CA CYS A 30 -0.91 -2.68 -4.26
C CYS A 30 -0.71 -2.88 -5.77
N LEU A 31 0.48 -2.57 -6.31
CA LEU A 31 0.78 -2.83 -7.72
C LEU A 31 0.71 -4.33 -8.03
N LEU A 32 1.32 -5.17 -7.19
CA LEU A 32 1.31 -6.62 -7.36
C LEU A 32 -0.09 -7.21 -7.21
N ALA A 33 -0.86 -6.75 -6.22
CA ALA A 33 -2.25 -7.14 -6.03
C ALA A 33 -3.09 -6.83 -7.29
N ASN A 34 -3.02 -5.59 -7.79
CA ASN A 34 -3.74 -5.20 -9.00
C ASN A 34 -3.32 -6.01 -10.23
N THR A 35 -2.02 -6.28 -10.36
CA THR A 35 -1.47 -7.07 -11.47
C THR A 35 -1.97 -8.52 -11.43
N LEU A 36 -1.98 -9.14 -10.25
CA LEU A 36 -2.47 -10.50 -10.07
C LEU A 36 -3.97 -10.58 -10.34
N THR A 37 -4.77 -9.66 -9.81
CA THR A 37 -6.20 -9.57 -10.08
C THR A 37 -6.49 -9.41 -11.58
N ALA A 38 -5.76 -8.52 -12.27
CA ALA A 38 -5.89 -8.35 -13.72
C ALA A 38 -5.54 -9.64 -14.49
N CYS A 39 -4.49 -10.35 -14.08
CA CYS A 39 -4.10 -11.62 -14.67
C CYS A 39 -5.19 -12.69 -14.48
N CYS A 40 -5.76 -12.82 -13.28
CA CYS A 40 -6.84 -13.77 -13.01
C CYS A 40 -8.05 -13.50 -13.92
N ARG A 41 -8.48 -12.23 -14.01
CA ARG A 41 -9.60 -11.81 -14.88
C ARG A 41 -9.34 -12.11 -16.35
N ALA A 42 -8.14 -11.80 -16.84
CA ALA A 42 -7.77 -12.02 -18.24
C ALA A 42 -7.75 -13.51 -18.64
N ASN A 43 -7.51 -14.41 -17.67
CA ASN A 43 -7.38 -15.84 -17.91
C ASN A 43 -8.57 -16.66 -17.38
N GLY A 44 -9.62 -16.02 -16.87
CA GLY A 44 -10.79 -16.70 -16.28
C GLY A 44 -10.45 -17.52 -15.03
N LEU A 45 -9.39 -17.14 -14.30
CA LEU A 45 -8.98 -17.79 -13.06
C LEU A 45 -9.71 -17.14 -11.86
N PRO A 46 -9.95 -17.89 -10.78
CA PRO A 46 -10.48 -17.31 -9.55
C PRO A 46 -9.52 -16.26 -8.96
N GLU A 47 -10.09 -15.19 -8.44
CA GLU A 47 -9.31 -14.14 -7.77
C GLU A 47 -8.88 -14.60 -6.37
N PRO A 48 -7.69 -14.21 -5.88
CA PRO A 48 -7.23 -14.58 -4.54
C PRO A 48 -8.09 -13.91 -3.44
N GLU A 49 -8.58 -14.70 -2.48
CA GLU A 49 -9.35 -14.18 -1.35
C GLU A 49 -8.51 -13.26 -0.45
N GLY A 50 -9.07 -12.09 -0.09
CA GLY A 50 -8.45 -11.15 0.84
C GLY A 50 -7.26 -10.35 0.28
N LEU A 51 -6.95 -10.46 -1.02
CA LEU A 51 -5.84 -9.73 -1.63
C LEU A 51 -6.20 -8.29 -2.04
N THR A 52 -7.44 -8.07 -2.43
CA THR A 52 -8.00 -6.75 -2.75
C THR A 52 -9.24 -6.51 -1.89
N ALA A 53 -9.46 -5.25 -1.50
CA ALA A 53 -10.62 -4.83 -0.70
C ALA A 53 -11.96 -5.04 -1.43
#